data_AF-A0A545TG04-F1
#
_entry.id   AF-A0A545TG04-F1
#
_cell.length_a   1.000
_cell.length_b   1.000
_cell.length_c   1.000
_cell.angle_alpha   90.00
_cell.angle_beta   90.00
_cell.angle_gamma   90.00
#
_symmetry.space_group_name_H-M   'P 1'
#
loop_
_entity.id
_entity.type
_entity.pdbx_description
1 polymer ?
#
loop_
_entity_poly.entity_id
_entity_poly.type
_entity_poly.pdbx_seq_one_letter_code
_entity_poly.pdbx_strand_id
1 'polypeptide(L)'
;MFTFDTTSDPFLRMSLTGTVTEDDERSYLEALKQLSERQSPFGLISIIDIESGEVTHETRRAQNMWFKENRAHLAEVCFGLVRVRPKIDPEESDEAFIRAMPFPTRRVAREEDVLPILRDWLELYDNKRGQA
;
A
#
# COMPACT_ATOMS: atom_id res chain seq x y z
N MET A 1 5.87 15.08 3.66
CA MET A 1 7.04 14.16 3.74
C MET A 1 6.63 12.74 3.45
N PHE A 2 7.31 12.12 2.49
CA PHE A 2 7.22 10.72 2.13
C PHE A 2 8.32 9.90 2.82
N THR A 3 8.00 8.68 3.24
CA THR A 3 8.97 7.69 3.72
C THR A 3 8.65 6.31 3.15
N PHE A 4 9.68 5.53 2.85
CA PHE A 4 9.57 4.12 2.48
C PHE A 4 10.55 3.30 3.32
N ASP A 5 10.01 2.41 4.14
CA ASP A 5 10.76 1.55 5.04
C ASP A 5 10.56 0.08 4.65
N THR A 6 11.68 -0.59 4.42
CA THR A 6 11.78 -2.00 4.01
C THR A 6 12.52 -2.86 5.05
N THR A 7 12.87 -2.30 6.21
CA THR A 7 13.66 -2.98 7.25
C THR A 7 12.86 -4.07 7.98
N SER A 8 11.53 -3.97 7.98
CA SER A 8 10.62 -4.90 8.69
C SER A 8 10.05 -6.00 7.77
N ASP A 9 10.86 -6.51 6.84
CA ASP A 9 10.48 -7.58 5.91
C ASP A 9 9.80 -8.76 6.64
N PRO A 10 8.66 -9.28 6.14
CA PRO A 10 8.02 -9.00 4.85
C PRO A 10 7.04 -7.81 4.85
N PHE A 11 6.99 -7.01 5.92
CA PHE A 11 6.07 -5.87 6.03
C PHE A 11 6.76 -4.57 5.61
N LEU A 12 6.34 -4.04 4.47
CA LEU A 12 6.88 -2.80 3.91
C LEU A 12 5.97 -1.63 4.28
N ARG A 13 6.56 -0.48 4.58
CA ARG A 13 5.81 0.71 5.00
C ARG A 13 6.07 1.89 4.09
N MET A 14 5.00 2.46 3.58
CA MET A 14 4.98 3.74 2.89
C MET A 14 4.17 4.74 3.70
N SER A 15 4.74 5.90 4.02
CA SER A 15 4.03 6.95 4.75
C SER A 15 4.07 8.27 3.99
N LEU A 16 2.93 8.93 3.85
CA LEU A 16 2.79 10.31 3.37
C LEU A 16 2.18 11.13 4.50
N THR A 17 2.94 12.07 5.06
CA THR A 17 2.48 12.87 6.22
C THR A 17 2.76 14.36 6.02
N GLY A 18 1.84 15.21 6.47
CA GLY A 18 1.97 16.68 6.41
C GLY A 18 1.87 17.23 4.99
N THR A 19 2.61 18.30 4.71
CA THR A 19 2.71 18.87 3.36
C THR A 19 3.58 17.97 2.47
N VAL A 20 3.04 17.60 1.30
CA VAL A 20 3.73 16.78 0.29
C VAL A 20 4.43 17.70 -0.69
N THR A 21 5.72 17.46 -0.92
CA THR A 21 6.54 18.18 -1.91
C THR A 21 6.66 17.40 -3.21
N GLU A 22 7.17 18.03 -4.27
CA GLU A 22 7.49 17.33 -5.52
C GLU A 22 8.54 16.21 -5.31
N ASP A 23 9.49 16.42 -4.39
CA ASP A 23 10.48 15.41 -4.03
C ASP A 23 9.83 14.20 -3.34
N ASP A 24 8.86 14.44 -2.46
CA ASP A 24 8.08 13.36 -1.82
C ASP A 24 7.33 12.53 -2.86
N GLU A 25 6.74 13.17 -3.88
CA GLU A 25 6.04 12.49 -4.96
C GLU A 25 6.99 11.68 -5.85
N ARG A 26 8.17 12.21 -6.16
CA ARG A 26 9.21 11.47 -6.88
C ARG A 26 9.65 10.23 -6.11
N SER A 27 9.93 10.39 -4.81
CA SER A 27 10.29 9.26 -3.94
C SER A 27 9.16 8.25 -3.79
N TYR A 28 7.90 8.70 -3.77
CA TYR A 28 6.74 7.82 -3.81
C TYR A 28 6.70 6.96 -5.08
N LEU A 29 6.90 7.57 -6.26
CA LEU A 29 6.95 6.83 -7.52
C LEU A 29 8.15 5.88 -7.60
N GLU A 30 9.29 6.24 -7.01
CA GLU A 30 10.44 5.33 -6.89
C GLU A 30 10.15 4.14 -5.99
N ALA A 31 9.44 4.33 -4.87
CA ALA A 31 9.01 3.24 -4.01
C ALA A 31 8.03 2.29 -4.74
N LEU A 32 7.11 2.82 -5.57
CA LEU A 32 6.25 1.97 -6.42
C LEU A 32 7.07 1.09 -7.36
N LYS A 33 8.12 1.64 -8.00
CA LYS A 33 9.03 0.85 -8.84
C LYS A 33 9.70 -0.27 -8.06
N GLN A 34 10.22 0.03 -6.87
CA GLN A 34 10.83 -0.96 -6.00
C GLN A 34 9.84 -2.09 -5.65
N LEU A 35 8.57 -1.77 -5.37
CA LEU A 35 7.55 -2.78 -5.09
C LEU A 35 7.31 -3.73 -6.27
N SER A 36 7.29 -3.20 -7.50
CA SER A 36 7.12 -4.02 -8.71
C SER A 36 8.32 -4.91 -9.05
N GLU A 37 9.51 -4.60 -8.55
CA GLU A 37 10.72 -5.41 -8.79
C GLU A 37 10.85 -6.58 -7.79
N ARG A 38 10.11 -6.55 -6.69
CA ARG A 38 10.20 -7.57 -5.64
C ARG A 38 9.74 -8.93 -6.14
N GLN A 39 10.56 -9.94 -5.86
CA GLN A 39 10.24 -11.35 -6.14
C GLN A 39 9.73 -12.09 -4.90
N SER A 40 10.08 -11.60 -3.70
CA SER A 40 9.65 -12.19 -2.43
C SER A 40 8.29 -11.64 -2.01
N PRO A 41 7.43 -12.47 -1.38
CA PRO A 41 6.14 -12.03 -0.87
C PRO A 41 6.27 -10.87 0.11
N PHE A 42 5.31 -9.94 0.09
CA PHE A 42 5.29 -8.80 1.01
C PHE A 42 3.87 -8.34 1.35
N GLY A 43 3.74 -7.68 2.49
CA GLY A 43 2.54 -6.97 2.92
C GLY A 43 2.83 -5.48 2.96
N LEU A 44 1.92 -4.66 2.45
CA LEU A 44 2.11 -3.21 2.37
C LEU A 44 1.31 -2.50 3.46
N ILE A 45 1.99 -1.61 4.18
CA ILE A 45 1.41 -0.66 5.12
C ILE A 45 1.45 0.71 4.45
N SER A 46 0.29 1.31 4.21
CA SER A 46 0.19 2.67 3.68
C SER A 46 -0.38 3.59 4.75
N ILE A 47 0.44 4.47 5.29
CA ILE A 47 0.02 5.52 6.23
C ILE A 47 -0.15 6.79 5.41
N ILE A 48 -1.33 7.38 5.42
CA ILE A 48 -1.46 8.68 4.75
C ILE A 48 -2.31 9.64 5.58
N ASP A 49 -1.60 10.67 6.02
CA ASP A 49 -2.01 11.72 6.95
C ASP A 49 -1.52 13.08 6.40
N ILE A 50 -2.07 13.46 5.26
CA ILE A 50 -1.74 14.70 4.55
C ILE A 50 -2.92 15.68 4.62
N GLU A 51 -2.63 16.98 4.61
CA GLU A 51 -3.64 18.03 4.80
C GLU A 51 -4.53 18.26 3.57
N SER A 52 -3.98 18.06 2.37
CA SER A 52 -4.68 18.31 1.09
C SER A 52 -5.27 17.06 0.43
N GLY A 53 -5.17 15.90 1.08
CA GLY A 53 -5.79 14.64 0.64
C GLY A 53 -5.23 14.01 -0.65
N GLU A 54 -4.52 14.76 -1.50
CA GLU A 54 -4.16 14.33 -2.84
C GLU A 54 -2.71 14.65 -3.23
N VAL A 55 -2.08 13.71 -3.94
CA VAL A 55 -0.89 13.95 -4.75
C VAL A 55 -1.28 14.66 -6.05
N THR A 56 -0.31 15.23 -6.77
CA THR A 56 -0.56 15.89 -8.05
C THR A 56 -1.25 14.96 -9.06
N HIS A 57 -1.95 15.56 -10.03
CA HIS A 57 -2.59 14.82 -11.12
C HIS A 57 -1.57 13.97 -11.92
N GLU A 58 -0.34 14.48 -12.08
CA GLU A 58 0.72 13.75 -12.78
C GLU A 58 1.16 12.51 -12.01
N THR A 59 1.39 12.63 -10.70
CA THR A 59 1.72 11.51 -9.82
C THR A 59 0.60 10.49 -9.76
N ARG A 60 -0.66 10.93 -9.66
CA ARG A 60 -1.83 10.05 -9.73
C ARG A 60 -1.93 9.30 -11.05
N ARG A 61 -1.66 9.97 -12.17
CA ARG A 61 -1.62 9.33 -13.50
C ARG A 61 -0.51 8.29 -13.58
N ALA A 62 0.70 8.61 -13.13
CA ALA A 62 1.83 7.70 -13.09
C ALA A 62 1.54 6.47 -12.23
N GLN A 63 0.99 6.64 -11.03
CA GLN A 63 0.55 5.55 -10.17
C GLN A 63 -0.48 4.65 -10.86
N ASN A 64 -1.48 5.23 -11.53
CA ASN A 64 -2.50 4.45 -12.23
C ASN A 64 -1.94 3.63 -13.39
N MET A 65 -0.97 4.17 -14.14
CA MET A 65 -0.30 3.45 -15.22
C MET A 65 0.55 2.31 -14.65
N TRP A 66 1.39 2.61 -13.65
CA TRP A 66 2.19 1.62 -12.95
C TRP A 66 1.34 0.48 -12.38
N PHE A 67 0.22 0.80 -11.73
CA PHE A 67 -0.64 -0.23 -11.14
C PHE A 67 -1.25 -1.15 -12.19
N LYS A 68 -1.66 -0.60 -13.34
CA LYS A 68 -2.18 -1.41 -14.46
C LYS A 68 -1.13 -2.36 -15.01
N GLU A 69 0.10 -1.88 -15.20
CA GLU A 69 1.22 -2.67 -15.73
C GLU A 69 1.66 -3.78 -14.78
N ASN A 70 1.65 -3.51 -13.47
CA ASN A 70 2.20 -4.41 -12.46
C ASN A 70 1.13 -5.22 -11.72
N ARG A 71 -0.15 -5.06 -12.07
CA ARG A 71 -1.29 -5.69 -11.38
C ARG A 71 -1.13 -7.20 -11.23
N ALA A 72 -0.74 -7.90 -12.29
CA ALA A 72 -0.63 -9.36 -12.30
C ALA A 72 0.48 -9.82 -11.34
N HIS A 73 1.66 -9.23 -11.46
CA HIS A 73 2.78 -9.49 -10.56
C HIS A 73 2.42 -9.22 -9.10
N LEU A 74 1.81 -8.08 -8.81
CA LEU A 74 1.37 -7.74 -7.46
C LEU A 74 0.33 -8.73 -6.91
N ALA A 75 -0.50 -9.34 -7.75
CA ALA A 75 -1.44 -10.38 -7.31
C ALA A 75 -0.72 -11.64 -6.78
N GLU A 76 0.50 -11.90 -7.28
CA GLU A 76 1.29 -13.07 -6.92
C GLU A 76 2.13 -12.82 -5.67
N VAL A 77 2.74 -11.62 -5.54
CA VAL A 77 3.72 -11.34 -4.48
C VAL A 77 3.18 -10.47 -3.33
N CYS A 78 2.15 -9.66 -3.54
CA CYS A 78 1.58 -8.86 -2.45
C CYS A 78 0.48 -9.65 -1.74
N PHE A 79 0.72 -10.07 -0.50
CA PHE A 79 -0.30 -10.81 0.27
C PHE A 79 -1.37 -9.92 0.89
N GLY A 80 -1.15 -8.61 0.94
CA GLY A 80 -2.20 -7.65 1.27
C GLY A 80 -1.73 -6.23 1.54
N LEU A 81 -2.68 -5.31 1.60
CA LEU A 81 -2.50 -3.88 1.85
C LEU A 81 -3.37 -3.42 3.01
N VAL A 82 -2.76 -2.81 4.02
CA VAL A 82 -3.50 -2.10 5.08
C VAL A 82 -3.22 -0.61 4.98
N ARG A 83 -4.29 0.19 4.91
CA ARG A 83 -4.25 1.65 4.80
C ARG A 83 -4.62 2.27 6.14
N VAL A 84 -3.71 3.02 6.75
CA VAL A 84 -3.96 3.79 7.97
C VAL A 84 -4.38 5.20 7.57
N ARG A 85 -5.62 5.54 7.91
CA ARG A 85 -6.26 6.82 7.57
C ARG A 85 -6.88 7.44 8.83
N PRO A 86 -6.10 8.16 9.66
CA PRO A 86 -6.57 8.64 10.96
C PRO A 86 -7.57 9.80 10.86
N LYS A 87 -7.55 10.57 9.76
CA LYS A 87 -8.34 11.81 9.59
C LYS A 87 -9.45 11.74 8.53
N ILE A 88 -9.70 10.55 7.97
CA ILE A 88 -10.68 10.41 6.89
C ILE A 88 -12.10 10.33 7.43
N ASP A 89 -13.06 10.83 6.65
CA ASP A 89 -14.48 10.75 6.97
C ASP A 89 -14.90 9.28 7.10
N PRO A 90 -15.53 8.87 8.23
CA PRO A 90 -16.10 7.53 8.37
C PRO A 90 -17.07 7.14 7.25
N GLU A 91 -17.74 8.12 6.63
CA GLU A 91 -18.68 7.92 5.52
C GLU A 91 -17.99 7.74 4.16
N GLU A 92 -16.69 8.06 4.05
CA GLU A 92 -15.93 7.85 2.81
C GLU A 92 -15.78 6.35 2.53
N SER A 93 -16.31 5.89 1.40
CA SER A 93 -16.26 4.49 1.02
C SER A 93 -14.97 4.15 0.28
N ASP A 94 -14.27 3.12 0.76
CA ASP A 94 -13.11 2.52 0.08
C ASP A 94 -13.49 1.35 -0.84
N GLU A 95 -14.79 1.06 -1.02
CA GLU A 95 -15.23 -0.15 -1.75
C GLU A 95 -14.70 -0.21 -3.19
N ALA A 96 -14.69 0.92 -3.89
CA ALA A 96 -14.16 1.00 -5.25
C ALA A 96 -12.66 0.70 -5.27
N PHE A 97 -11.92 1.23 -4.30
CA PHE A 97 -10.48 0.99 -4.16
C PHE A 97 -10.20 -0.48 -3.83
N ILE A 98 -10.89 -1.04 -2.83
CA ILE A 98 -10.72 -2.44 -2.40
C ILE A 98 -11.02 -3.39 -3.54
N ARG A 99 -12.12 -3.16 -4.29
CA ARG A 99 -12.50 -3.97 -5.45
C ARG A 99 -11.48 -3.89 -6.59
N ALA A 100 -10.81 -2.75 -6.72
CA ALA A 100 -9.77 -2.57 -7.71
C ALA A 100 -8.46 -3.26 -7.31
N MET A 101 -8.23 -3.69 -6.07
CA MET A 101 -6.99 -4.37 -5.67
C MET A 101 -7.00 -5.86 -6.05
N PRO A 102 -5.87 -6.45 -6.48
CA PRO A 102 -5.80 -7.88 -6.79
C PRO A 102 -5.50 -8.74 -5.54
N PHE A 103 -5.34 -8.10 -4.38
CA PHE A 103 -4.99 -8.70 -3.10
C PHE A 103 -5.89 -8.15 -1.98
N PRO A 104 -5.98 -8.84 -0.82
CA PRO A 104 -6.72 -8.35 0.34
C PRO A 104 -6.32 -6.93 0.72
N THR A 105 -7.31 -6.06 0.90
CA THR A 105 -7.10 -4.65 1.22
C THR A 105 -8.05 -4.21 2.31
N ARG A 106 -7.54 -3.46 3.30
CA ARG A 106 -8.35 -2.95 4.40
C ARG A 106 -7.91 -1.55 4.82
N ARG A 107 -8.88 -0.72 5.20
CA ARG A 107 -8.64 0.56 5.89
C ARG A 107 -8.77 0.37 7.40
N VAL A 108 -7.88 1.00 8.14
CA VAL A 108 -7.91 1.10 9.62
C VAL A 108 -7.68 2.54 10.06
N ALA A 109 -8.21 2.89 11.23
CA ALA A 109 -8.03 4.22 11.81
C ALA A 109 -6.68 4.37 12.53
N ARG A 110 -6.14 3.28 13.08
CA ARG A 110 -4.94 3.28 13.92
C ARG A 110 -3.89 2.32 13.39
N GLU A 111 -2.63 2.69 13.58
CA GLU A 111 -1.48 1.89 13.14
C GLU A 111 -1.36 0.56 13.90
N GLU A 112 -1.76 0.53 15.18
CA GLU A 112 -1.70 -0.69 16.01
C GLU A 112 -2.56 -1.84 15.46
N ASP A 113 -3.61 -1.52 14.70
CA ASP A 113 -4.51 -2.50 14.10
C ASP A 113 -3.86 -3.18 12.87
N VAL A 114 -2.77 -2.63 12.31
CA VAL A 114 -2.18 -3.06 11.03
C VAL A 114 -1.52 -4.43 11.11
N LEU A 115 -0.60 -4.62 12.07
CA LEU A 115 0.24 -5.81 12.12
C LEU A 115 -0.56 -7.09 12.37
N PRO A 116 -1.56 -7.12 13.27
CA PRO A 116 -2.42 -8.30 13.41
C PRO A 116 -3.05 -8.72 12.08
N ILE A 117 -3.60 -7.76 11.31
CA ILE A 117 -4.24 -8.04 10.01
C ILE A 117 -3.24 -8.62 9.00
N LEU A 118 -2.06 -8.01 8.88
CA LEU A 118 -1.06 -8.45 7.91
C LEU A 118 -0.47 -9.82 8.29
N ARG A 119 -0.34 -10.14 9.58
CA ARG A 119 0.09 -11.47 10.03
C ARG A 119 -0.93 -12.54 9.68
N ASP A 120 -2.21 -12.30 9.94
CA ASP A 120 -3.28 -13.22 9.56
C ASP A 120 -3.27 -13.48 8.04
N TRP A 121 -3.06 -12.45 7.23
CA TRP A 121 -2.97 -12.61 5.77
C TRP A 121 -1.70 -13.31 5.30
N LEU A 122 -0.56 -13.10 5.97
CA LEU A 122 0.66 -13.83 5.69
C LEU A 122 0.46 -15.34 5.93
N GLU A 123 -0.12 -15.72 7.07
CA GLU A 123 -0.43 -17.11 7.37
C GLU A 123 -1.36 -17.73 6.32
N LEU A 124 -2.40 -17.02 5.91
CA LEU A 124 -3.31 -17.48 4.85
C LEU A 124 -2.61 -17.60 3.49
N TYR A 125 -1.68 -16.69 3.19
CA TYR A 125 -0.91 -16.70 1.96
C TYR A 125 0.05 -17.90 1.91
N ASP A 126 0.79 -18.15 2.99
CA ASP A 126 1.72 -19.28 3.10
C ASP A 126 0.98 -20.61 3.03
N ASN A 127 -0.18 -20.72 3.70
CA ASN A 127 -1.03 -21.91 3.64
C ASN A 127 -1.52 -22.21 2.21
N LYS A 128 -1.82 -21.19 1.40
CA LYS A 128 -2.20 -21.37 0.00
C LYS A 128 -1.03 -21.80 -0.87
N ARG A 129 0.16 -21.27 -0.63
CA ARG A 129 1.37 -21.63 -1.38
C ARG A 129 1.90 -23.03 -1.04
N GLY A 130 1.76 -23.47 0.21
CA GLY A 130 2.16 -24.81 0.63
C GLY A 130 1.27 -25.94 0.08
N GLN A 131 0.13 -25.59 -0.54
CA GLN A 131 -0.81 -26.53 -1.16
C GLN A 131 -0.72 -26.56 -2.70
N ALA A 132 0.17 -25.75 -3.30
CA ALA A 132 0.34 -25.60 -4.74
C ALA A 132 1.55 -26.38 -5.29
#